data_AF-A0A382HFB0-F1
#
_entry.id   AF-A0A382HFB0-F1
#
_cell.length_a   1.000
_cell.length_b   1.000
_cell.length_c   1.000
_cell.angle_alpha   90.00
_cell.angle_beta   90.00
_cell.angle_gamma   90.00
#
_symmetry.space_group_name_H-M   'P 1'
#
loop_
_entity.id
_entity.type
_entity.pdbx_description
1 polymer ?
#
loop_
_entity_poly.entity_id
_entity_poly.type
_entity_poly.pdbx_seq_one_letter_code
_entity_poly.pdbx_strand_id
1 'polypeptide(L)'
;MFNKKEYGIQYYQDNKEKRKEYNRQYKKANKEMVQEYGIQYYQDNKEKILFRKYGITLEERDRMILEQDNKCARCHLPFEGNGRGKPLTPVVDHDHSYSEGDPNSVRAILHNKCNLMVGWHNDSIEELKLSIDYLKKTSKLALTND
;
A
#
# COMPACT_ATOMS: atom_id res chain seq x y z
N MET A 1 -21.08 -41.81 -2.45
CA MET A 1 -19.85 -41.60 -1.67
C MET A 1 -19.44 -40.14 -1.84
N PHE A 2 -19.60 -39.30 -0.82
CA PHE A 2 -19.17 -37.90 -0.91
C PHE A 2 -17.64 -37.84 -1.00
N ASN A 3 -17.13 -37.18 -2.03
CA ASN A 3 -15.71 -36.91 -2.19
C ASN A 3 -15.23 -36.09 -0.99
N LYS A 4 -14.15 -36.52 -0.31
CA LYS A 4 -13.58 -35.79 0.85
C LYS A 4 -13.32 -34.31 0.55
N LYS A 5 -12.99 -33.97 -0.71
CA LYS A 5 -12.77 -32.61 -1.17
C LYS A 5 -14.07 -31.79 -1.21
N GLU A 6 -15.16 -32.37 -1.70
CA GLU A 6 -16.47 -31.72 -1.79
C GLU A 6 -17.07 -31.50 -0.39
N TYR A 7 -16.93 -32.49 0.50
CA TYR A 7 -17.32 -32.34 1.90
C TYR A 7 -16.59 -31.18 2.57
N GLY A 8 -15.28 -31.06 2.35
CA GLY A 8 -14.48 -29.95 2.88
C GLY A 8 -14.92 -28.57 2.37
N ILE A 9 -15.28 -28.47 1.09
CA ILE A 9 -15.80 -27.22 0.50
C ILE A 9 -17.15 -26.87 1.11
N GLN A 10 -18.09 -27.82 1.17
CA GLN A 10 -19.42 -27.59 1.72
C GLN A 10 -19.35 -27.19 3.20
N TYR A 11 -18.56 -27.92 3.99
CA TYR A 11 -18.33 -27.61 5.40
C TYR A 11 -17.77 -26.19 5.58
N TYR A 12 -16.84 -25.77 4.73
CA TYR A 12 -16.31 -24.40 4.77
C TYR A 12 -17.40 -23.37 4.45
N GLN A 13 -18.22 -23.60 3.42
CA GLN A 13 -19.29 -22.70 3.03
C GLN A 13 -20.32 -22.54 4.15
N ASP A 14 -20.79 -23.65 4.71
CA ASP A 14 -21.80 -23.67 5.77
C ASP A 14 -21.34 -22.99 7.07
N ASN A 15 -20.03 -22.97 7.31
CA ASN A 15 -19.44 -22.40 8.53
C ASN A 15 -18.72 -21.05 8.29
N LYS A 16 -18.72 -20.53 7.06
CA LYS A 16 -17.98 -19.32 6.68
C LYS A 16 -18.34 -18.12 7.56
N GLU A 17 -19.64 -17.85 7.71
CA GLU A 17 -20.11 -16.68 8.47
C GLU A 17 -19.86 -16.86 9.98
N LYS A 18 -20.07 -18.06 10.53
CA LYS A 18 -19.74 -18.37 11.93
C LYS A 18 -18.25 -18.18 12.22
N ARG A 19 -17.37 -18.65 11.32
CA ARG A 19 -15.92 -18.44 11.44
C ARG A 19 -15.55 -16.97 11.31
N LYS A 20 -16.18 -16.23 10.40
CA LYS A 20 -15.93 -14.80 10.21
C LYS A 20 -16.28 -14.01 11.47
N GLU A 21 -17.45 -14.28 12.06
CA GLU A 21 -17.88 -13.63 13.30
C GLU A 21 -17.00 -14.03 14.49
N TYR A 22 -16.69 -15.31 14.64
CA TYR A 22 -15.73 -15.78 15.65
C TYR A 22 -14.38 -15.07 15.53
N ASN A 23 -13.80 -15.01 14.32
CA ASN A 23 -12.53 -14.32 14.07
C ASN A 23 -12.62 -12.83 14.40
N ARG A 24 -13.76 -12.18 14.13
CA ARG A 24 -13.99 -10.78 14.46
C ARG A 24 -13.99 -10.57 15.97
N GLN A 25 -14.71 -11.40 16.71
CA GLN A 25 -14.77 -11.34 18.17
C GLN A 25 -13.42 -11.63 18.80
N TYR A 26 -12.72 -12.66 18.31
CA TYR A 26 -11.37 -13.00 18.75
C TYR A 26 -10.40 -11.83 18.56
N LYS A 27 -10.37 -11.22 17.37
CA LYS A 27 -9.53 -10.05 17.09
C LYS A 27 -9.87 -8.86 17.98
N LYS A 28 -11.15 -8.65 18.29
CA LYS A 28 -11.58 -7.57 19.18
C LYS A 28 -11.13 -7.81 20.61
N ALA A 29 -11.31 -9.03 21.12
CA ALA A 29 -10.94 -9.41 22.49
C ALA A 29 -9.42 -9.50 22.69
N ASN A 30 -8.66 -9.86 21.64
CA ASN A 30 -7.21 -10.08 21.70
C ASN A 30 -6.44 -9.03 20.90
N LYS A 31 -6.96 -7.79 20.83
CA LYS A 31 -6.46 -6.75 19.92
C LYS A 31 -4.95 -6.52 20.06
N GLU A 32 -4.45 -6.40 21.29
CA GLU A 32 -3.03 -6.14 21.58
C GLU A 32 -2.15 -7.30 21.13
N MET A 33 -2.48 -8.52 21.54
CA MET A 33 -1.76 -9.74 21.14
C MET A 33 -1.75 -9.93 19.62
N VAL A 34 -2.88 -9.69 18.94
CA VAL A 34 -2.96 -9.77 17.47
C VAL A 34 -2.09 -8.70 16.82
N GLN A 35 -2.04 -7.50 17.39
CA GLN A 35 -1.19 -6.41 16.89
C GLN A 35 0.29 -6.74 17.06
N GLU A 36 0.70 -7.21 18.24
CA GLU A 36 2.08 -7.59 18.54
C GLU A 36 2.56 -8.74 17.66
N TYR A 37 1.74 -9.80 17.55
CA TYR A 37 2.02 -10.91 16.64
C TYR A 37 2.15 -10.44 15.19
N GLY A 38 1.28 -9.52 14.75
CA GLY A 38 1.34 -8.94 13.41
C GLY A 38 2.61 -8.13 13.15
N ILE A 39 3.10 -7.39 14.16
CA ILE A 39 4.36 -6.65 14.09
C ILE A 39 5.51 -7.65 13.96
N GLN A 40 5.58 -8.67 14.82
CA GLN A 40 6.64 -9.67 14.82
C GLN A 40 6.67 -10.43 13.49
N TYR A 41 5.53 -10.95 13.05
CA TYR A 41 5.40 -11.64 11.77
C TYR A 41 5.92 -10.79 10.60
N TYR A 42 5.58 -9.50 10.58
CA TYR A 42 6.08 -8.60 9.55
C TYR A 42 7.60 -8.44 9.63
N GLN A 43 8.18 -8.26 10.82
CA GLN A 43 9.63 -8.14 10.95
C GLN A 43 10.37 -9.38 10.44
N ASP A 44 9.86 -10.56 10.78
CA ASP A 44 10.47 -11.84 10.40
C ASP A 44 10.32 -12.14 8.90
N ASN A 45 9.32 -11.55 8.23
CA ASN A 45 8.97 -11.87 6.85
C ASN A 45 9.04 -10.67 5.90
N LYS A 46 9.56 -9.52 6.33
CA LYS A 46 9.50 -8.25 5.57
C LYS A 46 10.10 -8.37 4.16
N GLU A 47 11.20 -9.11 4.02
CA GLU A 47 11.87 -9.33 2.74
C GLU A 47 11.01 -10.19 1.81
N LYS A 48 10.53 -11.33 2.30
CA LYS A 48 9.63 -12.21 1.55
C LYS A 48 8.34 -11.52 1.14
N ILE A 49 7.78 -10.67 2.00
CA ILE A 49 6.58 -9.88 1.70
C ILE A 49 6.88 -8.86 0.62
N LEU A 50 8.02 -8.16 0.71
CA LEU A 50 8.43 -7.16 -0.28
C LEU A 50 8.65 -7.82 -1.65
N PHE A 51 9.40 -8.91 -1.69
CA PHE A 51 9.69 -9.64 -2.92
C PHE A 51 8.43 -10.19 -3.57
N ARG A 52 7.53 -10.81 -2.80
CA ARG A 52 6.26 -11.31 -3.35
C ARG A 52 5.40 -10.22 -3.94
N LYS A 53 5.35 -9.05 -3.29
CA LYS A 53 4.44 -7.98 -3.69
C LYS A 53 4.99 -7.16 -4.85
N TYR A 54 6.30 -6.90 -4.86
CA TYR A 54 6.94 -5.91 -5.74
C TYR A 54 8.09 -6.46 -6.58
N GLY A 55 8.50 -7.72 -6.37
CA GLY A 55 9.61 -8.32 -7.12
C GLY A 55 11.00 -7.83 -6.72
N ILE A 56 11.12 -7.02 -5.67
CA ILE A 56 12.39 -6.43 -5.21
C ILE A 56 12.77 -6.87 -3.79
N THR A 57 14.07 -6.92 -3.55
CA THR A 57 14.73 -7.16 -2.26
C THR A 57 14.74 -5.92 -1.37
N LEU A 58 15.09 -6.10 -0.09
CA LEU A 58 15.24 -4.97 0.83
C LEU A 58 16.40 -4.07 0.39
N GLU A 59 17.48 -4.66 -0.10
CA GLU A 59 18.68 -4.00 -0.58
C GLU A 59 18.40 -3.15 -1.82
N GLU A 60 17.59 -3.66 -2.76
CA GLU A 60 17.13 -2.88 -3.91
C GLU A 60 16.27 -1.69 -3.50
N ARG A 61 15.31 -1.91 -2.58
CA ARG A 61 14.51 -0.80 -2.04
C ARG A 61 15.39 0.25 -1.37
N ASP A 62 16.36 -0.17 -0.56
CA ASP A 62 17.23 0.76 0.16
C ASP A 62 18.16 1.51 -0.80
N ARG A 63 18.63 0.87 -1.88
CA ARG A 63 19.33 1.56 -2.98
C ARG A 63 18.47 2.64 -3.64
N MET A 64 17.20 2.34 -3.95
CA MET A 64 16.29 3.34 -4.51
C MET A 64 16.12 4.56 -3.59
N ILE A 65 16.05 4.35 -2.26
CA ILE A 65 15.97 5.46 -1.29
C ILE A 65 17.21 6.34 -1.35
N LEU A 66 18.40 5.73 -1.46
CA LEU A 66 19.67 6.44 -1.56
C LEU A 66 19.79 7.20 -2.88
N GLU A 67 19.42 6.57 -4.01
CA GLU A 67 19.41 7.19 -5.33
C GLU A 67 18.45 8.39 -5.40
N GLN A 68 17.38 8.37 -4.60
CA GLN A 68 16.47 9.49 -4.42
C GLN A 68 16.92 10.52 -3.36
N ASP A 69 18.17 10.49 -2.91
CA ASP A 69 18.72 11.41 -1.90
C ASP A 69 17.90 11.45 -0.60
N ASN A 70 17.43 10.27 -0.15
CA ASN A 70 16.56 10.11 1.02
C ASN A 70 15.28 10.97 0.97
N LYS A 71 14.78 11.28 -0.22
CA LYS A 71 13.59 12.10 -0.45
C LYS A 71 12.53 11.37 -1.27
N CYS A 72 11.28 11.75 -1.04
CA CYS A 72 10.15 11.27 -1.82
C CYS A 72 10.29 11.69 -3.30
N ALA A 73 10.21 10.74 -4.23
CA ALA A 73 10.36 11.05 -5.67
C ALA A 73 9.28 12.01 -6.21
N ARG A 74 8.12 12.10 -5.55
CA ARG A 74 7.03 12.99 -5.97
C ARG A 74 7.17 14.42 -5.45
N CYS A 75 7.36 14.58 -4.14
CA CYS A 75 7.32 15.91 -3.50
C CYS A 75 8.69 16.43 -3.07
N HIS A 76 9.74 15.62 -3.23
CA HIS A 76 11.14 15.94 -2.95
C HIS A 76 11.44 16.34 -1.49
N LEU A 77 10.50 16.09 -0.58
CA LEU A 77 10.71 16.27 0.86
C LEU A 77 11.34 15.01 1.47
N PRO A 78 12.18 15.14 2.52
CA PRO A 78 12.83 14.02 3.17
C PRO A 78 11.85 12.95 3.67
N PHE A 79 12.28 11.69 3.68
CA PHE A 79 11.55 10.63 4.35
C PHE A 79 11.67 10.76 5.86
N GLU A 80 10.56 10.51 6.57
CA GLU A 80 10.53 10.54 8.03
C GLU A 80 9.72 9.39 8.60
N GLY A 81 10.17 8.92 9.77
CA GLY A 81 9.51 7.89 10.53
C GLY A 81 9.77 6.47 10.04
N ASN A 82 9.64 5.55 10.98
CA ASN A 82 9.64 4.12 10.79
C ASN A 82 8.23 3.59 11.09
N GLY A 83 7.73 2.67 10.26
CA GLY A 83 6.47 1.94 10.51
C GLY A 83 5.34 2.23 9.53
N ARG A 84 4.26 1.46 9.65
CA ARG A 84 3.09 1.56 8.77
C ARG A 84 2.22 2.76 9.16
N GLY A 85 1.69 3.46 8.15
CA GLY A 85 0.61 4.42 8.32
C GLY A 85 1.02 5.85 8.69
N LYS A 86 2.30 6.14 8.95
CA LYS A 86 2.73 7.54 9.14
C LYS A 86 2.77 8.27 7.79
N PRO A 87 2.45 9.57 7.70
CA PRO A 87 2.33 10.25 6.41
C PRO A 87 3.63 10.30 5.60
N LEU A 88 4.78 10.45 6.27
CA LEU A 88 6.09 10.70 5.65
C LEU A 88 6.97 9.44 5.58
N THR A 89 6.47 8.26 5.93
CA THR A 89 7.26 7.03 5.82
C THR A 89 7.46 6.65 4.35
N PRO A 90 8.65 6.14 3.98
CA PRO A 90 8.92 5.66 2.63
C PRO A 90 8.09 4.41 2.33
N VAL A 91 7.44 4.39 1.18
CA VAL A 91 6.68 3.26 0.65
C VAL A 91 7.01 3.05 -0.83
N VAL A 92 6.96 1.80 -1.29
CA VAL A 92 7.14 1.46 -2.72
C VAL A 92 5.87 1.84 -3.48
N ASP A 93 6.03 2.74 -4.44
CA ASP A 93 5.02 3.06 -5.45
C ASP A 93 5.21 2.13 -6.65
N HIS A 94 4.09 1.64 -7.20
CA HIS A 94 4.10 0.65 -8.28
C HIS A 94 2.89 0.83 -9.20
N ASP A 95 3.04 0.40 -10.45
CA ASP A 95 2.01 0.37 -11.47
C ASP A 95 1.17 -0.91 -11.34
N HIS A 96 -0.15 -0.73 -11.17
CA HIS A 96 -1.10 -1.82 -11.00
C HIS A 96 -1.44 -2.58 -12.30
N SER A 97 -0.89 -2.19 -13.45
CA SER A 97 -1.08 -2.89 -14.74
C SER A 97 -0.20 -4.13 -14.91
N TYR A 98 0.82 -4.28 -14.06
CA TYR A 98 1.72 -5.44 -14.04
C TYR A 98 1.20 -6.53 -13.09
N SER A 99 1.73 -7.75 -13.27
CA SER A 99 1.46 -8.84 -12.32
C SER A 99 2.11 -8.58 -10.96
N GLU A 100 1.48 -9.06 -9.89
CA GLU A 100 2.06 -9.02 -8.54
C GLU A 100 3.45 -9.67 -8.53
N GLY A 101 4.43 -8.99 -7.93
CA GLY A 101 5.81 -9.46 -7.87
C GLY A 101 6.64 -9.20 -9.13
N ASP A 102 6.13 -8.47 -10.13
CA ASP A 102 6.94 -8.02 -11.27
C ASP A 102 7.76 -6.79 -10.85
N PRO A 103 9.11 -6.86 -10.87
CA PRO A 103 9.95 -5.72 -10.51
C PRO A 103 9.78 -4.52 -11.46
N ASN A 104 9.33 -4.73 -12.70
CA ASN A 104 9.07 -3.64 -13.65
C ASN A 104 7.85 -2.80 -13.26
N SER A 105 7.00 -3.30 -12.35
CA SER A 105 5.90 -2.52 -11.80
C SER A 105 6.39 -1.36 -10.92
N VAL A 106 7.58 -1.47 -10.33
CA VAL A 106 8.07 -0.51 -9.34
C VAL A 106 8.46 0.80 -10.01
N ARG A 107 7.85 1.90 -9.58
CA ARG A 107 8.11 3.25 -10.13
C ARG A 107 9.17 3.98 -9.33
N ALA A 108 8.95 4.12 -8.02
CA ALA A 108 9.80 4.90 -7.12
C ALA A 108 9.47 4.62 -5.64
N ILE A 109 10.21 5.25 -4.73
CA ILE A 109 9.85 5.36 -3.32
C ILE A 109 9.16 6.70 -3.06
N LEU A 110 7.94 6.64 -2.52
CA LEU A 110 7.14 7.82 -2.18
C LEU A 110 6.89 7.89 -0.68
N HIS A 111 6.45 9.04 -0.19
CA HIS A 111 5.78 9.10 1.11
C HIS A 111 4.47 8.32 1.06
N ASN A 112 4.08 7.67 2.16
CA ASN A 112 2.76 7.05 2.28
C ASN A 112 1.61 8.01 1.87
N LYS A 113 1.65 9.27 2.34
CA LYS A 113 0.64 10.29 1.96
C LYS A 113 0.66 10.62 0.45
N CYS A 114 1.85 10.64 -0.14
CA CYS A 114 2.04 10.96 -1.55
C CYS A 114 1.52 9.81 -2.43
N ASN A 115 1.86 8.57 -2.06
CA ASN A 115 1.37 7.36 -2.69
C ASN A 115 -0.16 7.26 -2.63
N LEU A 116 -0.76 7.50 -1.46
CA LEU A 116 -2.21 7.50 -1.30
C LEU A 116 -2.89 8.57 -2.15
N MET A 117 -2.30 9.76 -2.27
CA MET A 117 -2.85 10.83 -3.11
C MET A 117 -2.90 10.41 -4.59
N VAL A 118 -1.84 9.77 -5.11
CA VAL A 118 -1.85 9.26 -6.49
C VAL A 118 -2.92 8.17 -6.65
N GLY A 119 -3.01 7.26 -5.69
CA GLY A 119 -4.02 6.20 -5.67
C GLY A 119 -5.47 6.69 -5.55
N TRP A 120 -5.73 7.81 -4.88
CA TRP A 120 -7.08 8.42 -4.83
C TRP A 120 -7.57 8.89 -6.20
N HIS A 121 -6.65 9.17 -7.11
CA HIS A 121 -6.93 9.49 -8.50
C HIS A 121 -6.80 8.26 -9.41
N ASN A 122 -6.83 7.04 -8.84
CA ASN A 122 -6.67 5.77 -9.56
C ASN A 122 -5.42 5.72 -10.45
N ASP A 123 -4.35 6.37 -10.03
CA ASP A 123 -3.11 6.53 -10.82
C ASP A 123 -3.34 7.17 -12.21
N SER A 124 -4.47 7.86 -12.41
CA SER A 124 -4.91 8.41 -13.70
C SER A 124 -4.43 9.85 -13.88
N ILE A 125 -3.72 10.06 -14.99
CA ILE A 125 -3.32 11.39 -15.44
C ILE A 125 -4.54 12.29 -15.67
N GLU A 126 -5.62 11.75 -16.25
CA GLU A 126 -6.81 12.54 -16.56
C GLU A 126 -7.54 12.99 -15.28
N GLU A 127 -7.63 12.14 -14.26
CA GLU A 127 -8.21 12.50 -12.96
C GLU A 127 -7.39 13.58 -12.23
N LEU A 128 -6.05 13.51 -12.33
CA LEU A 128 -5.17 14.53 -11.77
C LEU A 128 -5.31 15.87 -12.50
N LYS A 129 -5.49 15.86 -13.83
CA LYS A 129 -5.74 17.08 -14.62
C LYS A 129 -7.03 17.79 -14.20
N LEU A 130 -8.10 17.04 -13.93
CA LEU A 130 -9.36 17.63 -13.43
C LEU A 130 -9.14 18.42 -12.13
N SER A 131 -8.28 17.91 -11.25
CA SER A 131 -7.92 18.60 -10.00
C SER A 131 -7.15 19.90 -10.27
N ILE A 132 -6.22 19.89 -11.22
CA ILE A 132 -5.48 21.09 -11.64
C ILE A 132 -6.44 22.13 -12.23
N ASP A 133 -7.33 21.72 -13.12
CA ASP A 133 -8.28 22.61 -13.80
C ASP A 133 -9.26 23.24 -12.82
N TYR A 134 -9.76 22.46 -11.86
CA TYR A 134 -10.60 22.96 -10.77
C TYR A 134 -9.87 24.02 -9.95
N LEU A 135 -8.62 23.78 -9.56
CA LEU A 135 -7.82 24.74 -8.78
C LEU A 135 -7.55 26.01 -9.57
N LYS A 136 -7.18 25.91 -10.85
CA LYS A 136 -7.02 27.08 -11.73
C LYS A 136 -8.29 27.92 -11.80
N LYS A 137 -9.44 27.28 -12.01
CA LYS A 137 -10.75 27.94 -12.13
C LYS A 137 -11.19 28.64 -10.84
N THR A 138 -10.87 28.05 -9.68
CA THR A 138 -11.36 28.53 -8.37
C THR A 138 -10.36 29.40 -7.63
N SER A 139 -9.09 29.36 -8.01
CA SER A 139 -8.08 30.27 -7.48
C SER A 139 -8.43 31.70 -7.88
N LYS A 140 -8.48 32.62 -6.90
CA LYS A 140 -8.60 34.07 -7.16
C LYS A 140 -7.33 34.66 -7.81
N LEU A 141 -6.30 33.85 -8.02
CA LEU A 141 -4.99 34.23 -8.55
C LEU A 141 -4.92 33.95 -10.06
N ALA A 142 -5.72 34.67 -10.85
CA ALA A 142 -5.49 34.91 -12.28
C ALA A 142 -6.48 35.94 -12.86
N LEU A 143 -6.51 37.15 -12.27
CA LEU A 143 -6.79 38.38 -13.00
C LEU A 143 -5.72 39.42 -12.63
N THR A 144 -4.46 39.04 -12.80
CA THR A 144 -3.36 39.98 -12.96
C THR A 144 -2.44 39.36 -14.01
N ASN A 145 -2.73 39.71 -15.26
CA ASN A 145 -1.78 39.56 -16.35
C ASN A 145 -0.80 40.73 -16.21
N ASP A 146 0.50 40.42 -16.11
CA ASP A 146 1.54 41.28 -16.66
C ASP A 146 2.00 40.67 -17.99
#